data_AF-A0A0S8EG60-F1
#
_entry.id   AF-A0A0S8EG60-F1
#
_cell.length_a   1.000
_cell.length_b   1.000
_cell.length_c   1.000
_cell.angle_alpha   90.00
_cell.angle_beta   90.00
_cell.angle_gamma   90.00
#
_symmetry.space_group_name_H-M   'P 1'
#
loop_
_entity.id
_entity.type
_entity.pdbx_description
1 polymer ?
#
loop_
_entity_poly.entity_id
_entity_poly.type
_entity_poly.pdbx_seq_one_letter_code
_entity_poly.pdbx_strand_id
1 'polypeptide(L)'
;IAALARQVIEDLHAEYDEQLRSLGVGKMQSIATLLWDGRYSLLTVALAGFGRAIAEVGAVIIVGGNIERVTRVMTTAIALETSKGDLALALALGIILIMLAILVNAGVMTLKATAARAAYA
;
A
#
# COMPACT_ATOMS: atom_id res chain seq x y z
N ILE A 1 4.09 -7.71 -1.70
CA ILE A 1 3.00 -7.52 -0.70
C ILE A 1 2.69 -8.83 -0.01
N ALA A 2 2.16 -9.85 -0.72
CA ALA A 2 1.80 -11.13 -0.11
C ALA A 2 2.95 -11.81 0.67
N ALA A 3 4.16 -11.86 0.10
CA ALA A 3 5.32 -12.44 0.78
C ALA A 3 5.71 -11.67 2.07
N LEU A 4 5.71 -10.33 2.02
CA LEU A 4 6.02 -9.50 3.19
C LEU A 4 4.93 -9.59 4.27
N ALA A 5 3.66 -9.67 3.86
CA ALA A 5 2.55 -9.88 4.80
C ALA A 5 2.64 -11.26 5.46
N ARG A 6 2.98 -12.30 4.69
CA ARG A 6 3.25 -13.65 5.23
C ARG A 6 4.38 -13.61 6.24
N GLN A 7 5.49 -12.94 5.94
CA GLN A 7 6.62 -12.81 6.87
C GLN A 7 6.19 -12.21 8.20
N VAL A 8 5.48 -11.06 8.18
CA VAL A 8 4.98 -10.41 9.40
C VAL A 8 4.11 -11.34 10.25
N ILE A 9 3.22 -12.10 9.60
CA ILE A 9 2.32 -13.03 10.31
C ILE A 9 3.07 -14.26 10.81
N GLU A 10 4.04 -14.77 10.06
CA GLU A 10 4.87 -15.91 10.42
C GLU A 10 5.73 -15.59 11.65
N ASP A 11 6.33 -14.40 11.70
CA ASP A 11 7.11 -13.92 12.84
C ASP A 11 6.24 -13.80 14.10
N LEU A 12 5.06 -13.17 14.00
CA LEU A 12 4.11 -13.06 15.12
C LEU A 12 3.54 -14.42 15.55
N HIS A 13 3.30 -15.32 14.60
CA HIS A 13 2.81 -16.65 14.91
C HIS A 13 3.86 -17.46 15.66
N ALA A 14 5.13 -17.39 15.26
CA ALA A 14 6.23 -18.06 15.96
C ALA A 14 6.39 -17.55 17.40
N GLU A 15 6.15 -16.25 17.63
CA GLU A 15 6.21 -15.65 18.97
C GLU A 15 4.99 -16.01 19.85
N TYR A 16 3.80 -16.12 19.26
CA TYR A 16 2.55 -16.32 20.01
C TYR A 16 1.97 -17.75 19.99
N ASP A 17 2.54 -18.70 19.23
CA ASP A 17 1.97 -20.04 19.05
C ASP A 17 1.79 -20.77 20.38
N GLU A 18 2.78 -20.72 21.27
CA GLU A 18 2.72 -21.39 22.57
C GLU A 18 1.63 -20.78 23.48
N GLN A 19 1.51 -19.45 23.54
CA GLN A 19 0.48 -18.78 24.34
C GLN A 19 -0.93 -19.06 23.78
N LEU A 20 -1.10 -18.95 22.46
CA LEU A 20 -2.40 -19.17 21.82
C LEU A 20 -2.88 -20.62 21.98
N ARG A 21 -1.95 -21.59 21.92
CA ARG A 21 -2.25 -23.00 22.20
C ARG A 21 -2.59 -23.25 23.66
N SER A 22 -1.84 -22.67 24.59
CA SER A 22 -2.09 -22.79 26.03
C SER A 22 -3.47 -22.24 26.42
N LEU A 23 -3.88 -21.13 25.79
CA LEU A 23 -5.19 -20.51 25.98
C LEU A 23 -6.33 -21.23 25.25
N GLY A 24 -6.05 -22.29 24.49
CA GLY A 24 -7.06 -23.05 23.73
C GLY A 24 -7.73 -22.23 22.62
N VAL A 25 -7.05 -21.21 22.09
CA VAL A 25 -7.62 -20.29 21.09
C VAL A 25 -7.84 -21.03 19.77
N GLY A 26 -9.04 -20.94 19.22
CA GLY A 26 -9.35 -21.55 17.92
C GLY A 26 -8.60 -20.88 16.76
N LYS A 27 -8.42 -21.61 15.64
CA LYS A 27 -7.68 -21.11 14.46
C LYS A 27 -8.13 -19.73 13.97
N MET A 28 -9.44 -19.47 13.93
CA MET A 28 -9.96 -18.19 13.43
C MET A 28 -9.70 -17.04 14.40
N GLN A 29 -9.76 -17.30 15.70
CA GLN A 29 -9.41 -16.31 16.72
C GLN A 29 -7.91 -16.01 16.70
N SER A 30 -7.06 -17.03 16.53
CA SER A 30 -5.61 -16.86 16.34
C SER A 30 -5.29 -15.96 15.15
N ILE A 31 -5.93 -16.18 13.99
CA ILE A 31 -5.75 -15.32 12.81
C ILE A 31 -6.19 -13.88 13.10
N ALA A 32 -7.35 -13.68 13.72
CA ALA A 32 -7.83 -12.35 14.06
C ALA A 32 -6.88 -11.61 15.01
N THR A 33 -6.34 -12.30 16.02
CA THR A 33 -5.35 -11.76 16.96
C THR A 33 -4.06 -11.35 16.24
N LEU A 34 -3.51 -12.22 15.38
CA LEU A 34 -2.28 -11.94 14.63
C LEU A 34 -2.46 -10.76 13.66
N LEU A 35 -3.62 -10.65 13.00
CA LEU A 35 -3.93 -9.52 12.13
C LEU A 35 -4.10 -8.21 12.92
N TRP A 36 -4.72 -8.28 14.09
CA TRP A 36 -4.93 -7.11 14.94
C TRP A 36 -3.63 -6.56 15.49
N ASP A 37 -2.75 -7.44 15.96
CA ASP A 37 -1.46 -7.06 16.52
C ASP A 37 -0.49 -6.59 15.42
N GLY A 38 -0.43 -7.35 14.31
CA GLY A 38 0.40 -7.02 13.16
C GLY A 38 -0.04 -5.80 12.34
N ARG A 39 -1.16 -5.14 12.68
CA ARG A 39 -1.78 -4.08 11.86
C ARG A 39 -0.82 -2.98 11.44
N TYR A 40 0.07 -2.52 12.32
CA TYR A 40 1.02 -1.45 12.00
C TYR A 40 2.12 -1.89 11.04
N SER A 41 2.56 -3.14 11.17
CA SER A 41 3.55 -3.73 10.26
C SER A 41 2.91 -4.03 8.91
N LEU A 42 1.68 -4.57 8.90
CA LEU A 42 0.87 -4.80 7.70
C LEU A 42 0.55 -3.49 6.96
N LEU A 43 0.25 -2.40 7.66
CA LEU A 43 0.10 -1.07 7.04
C LEU A 43 1.37 -0.61 6.32
N THR A 44 2.54 -0.92 6.87
CA THR A 44 3.83 -0.61 6.23
C THR A 44 4.02 -1.45 4.96
N VAL A 45 3.66 -2.74 5.00
CA VAL A 45 3.67 -3.61 3.82
C VAL A 45 2.69 -3.12 2.74
N ALA A 46 1.52 -2.65 3.14
CA ALA A 46 0.52 -2.07 2.25
C ALA A 46 1.05 -0.79 1.58
N LEU A 47 1.72 0.09 2.33
CA LEU A 47 2.36 1.30 1.79
C LEU A 47 3.45 0.99 0.77
N ALA A 48 4.32 0.00 1.06
CA ALA A 48 5.33 -0.45 0.11
C ALA A 48 4.68 -0.99 -1.19
N GLY A 49 3.55 -1.70 -1.04
CA GLY A 49 2.73 -2.15 -2.15
C GLY A 49 2.11 -1.02 -2.97
N PHE A 50 1.54 -0.04 -2.29
CA PHE A 50 0.94 1.16 -2.89
C PHE A 50 1.96 1.94 -3.71
N GLY A 51 3.17 2.17 -3.17
CA GLY A 51 4.25 2.86 -3.89
C GLY A 51 4.64 2.14 -5.19
N ARG A 52 4.65 0.80 -5.18
CA ARG A 52 4.86 0.01 -6.39
C ARG A 52 3.69 0.09 -7.37
N ALA A 53 2.45 0.06 -6.87
CA ALA A 53 1.26 0.12 -7.70
C ALA A 53 1.06 1.48 -8.39
N ILE A 54 1.31 2.60 -7.70
CA ILE A 54 1.16 3.94 -8.27
C ILE A 54 2.24 4.27 -9.32
N ALA A 55 3.41 3.62 -9.22
CA ALA A 55 4.49 3.74 -10.19
C ALA A 55 4.33 2.80 -11.41
N GLU A 56 3.35 1.90 -11.40
CA GLU A 56 3.13 0.93 -12.47
C GLU A 56 2.49 1.62 -13.69
N VAL A 57 3.22 1.66 -14.79
CA VAL A 57 2.75 2.27 -16.05
C VAL A 57 2.55 1.20 -17.14
N GLY A 58 3.45 0.23 -17.24
CA GLY A 58 3.46 -0.74 -18.34
C GLY A 58 2.23 -1.64 -18.37
N ALA A 59 1.91 -2.29 -17.25
CA ALA A 59 0.72 -3.14 -17.17
C ALA A 59 -0.58 -2.35 -17.42
N VAL A 60 -0.62 -1.10 -16.96
CA VAL A 60 -1.78 -0.20 -17.06
C VAL A 60 -2.03 0.24 -18.50
N ILE A 61 -0.98 0.47 -19.30
CA ILE A 61 -1.09 0.79 -20.73
C ILE A 61 -1.77 -0.36 -21.49
N ILE A 62 -1.46 -1.61 -21.17
CA ILE A 62 -1.90 -2.79 -21.93
C ILE A 62 -3.33 -3.22 -21.55
N VAL A 63 -3.67 -3.24 -20.25
CA VAL A 63 -4.89 -3.92 -19.74
C VAL A 63 -6.14 -3.03 -19.72
N GLY A 64 -6.01 -1.70 -19.74
CA GLY A 64 -7.20 -0.83 -19.83
C GLY A 64 -7.13 0.52 -19.13
N GLY A 65 -5.96 0.95 -18.65
CA GLY A 65 -5.79 2.30 -18.12
C GLY A 65 -5.65 3.38 -19.20
N ASN A 66 -5.87 3.03 -20.47
CA ASN A 66 -5.84 3.93 -21.62
C ASN A 66 -6.89 3.51 -22.67
N ILE A 67 -8.16 3.44 -22.27
CA ILE A 67 -9.27 3.18 -23.21
C ILE A 67 -9.66 4.51 -23.85
N GLU A 68 -9.55 4.57 -25.17
CA GLU A 68 -9.89 5.78 -25.92
C GLU A 68 -11.31 6.26 -25.59
N ARG A 69 -11.43 7.53 -25.19
CA ARG A 69 -12.70 8.21 -24.85
C ARG A 69 -13.53 7.61 -23.70
N VAL A 70 -12.99 6.65 -22.93
CA VAL A 70 -13.69 6.07 -21.77
C VAL A 70 -12.99 6.41 -20.47
N THR A 71 -11.75 5.93 -20.28
CA THR A 71 -10.99 6.12 -19.03
C THR A 71 -9.50 6.17 -19.30
N ARG A 72 -8.81 7.06 -18.57
CA ARG A 72 -7.35 7.13 -18.58
C ARG A 72 -6.80 7.31 -17.18
N VAL A 73 -5.76 6.55 -16.85
CA VAL A 73 -5.03 6.68 -15.58
C VAL A 73 -4.02 7.82 -15.70
N MET A 74 -3.75 8.53 -14.60
CA MET A 74 -2.82 9.68 -14.63
C MET A 74 -1.44 9.31 -15.20
N THR A 75 -0.88 8.14 -14.87
CA THR A 75 0.43 7.71 -15.37
C THR A 75 0.48 7.54 -16.89
N THR A 76 -0.59 7.03 -17.50
CA THR A 76 -0.68 6.87 -18.96
C THR A 76 -0.99 8.20 -19.65
N ALA A 77 -1.70 9.12 -19.01
CA ALA A 77 -1.87 10.49 -19.49
C ALA A 77 -0.54 11.25 -19.54
N ILE A 78 0.30 11.13 -18.50
CA ILE A 78 1.64 11.73 -18.46
C ILE A 78 2.48 11.20 -19.63
N ALA A 79 2.48 9.88 -19.84
CA ALA A 79 3.23 9.26 -20.94
C ALA A 79 2.74 9.77 -22.31
N LEU A 80 1.43 9.85 -22.53
CA LEU A 80 0.87 10.31 -23.79
C LEU A 80 1.20 11.77 -24.08
N GLU A 81 1.03 12.68 -23.12
CA GLU A 81 1.31 14.11 -23.33
C GLU A 81 2.82 14.35 -23.54
N THR A 82 3.67 13.56 -22.89
CA THR A 82 5.12 13.54 -23.17
C THR A 82 5.39 13.10 -24.62
N SER A 83 4.74 12.04 -25.10
CA SER A 83 4.90 11.57 -26.50
C SER A 83 4.34 12.54 -27.54
N LYS A 84 3.35 13.36 -27.19
CA LYS A 84 2.83 14.44 -28.06
C LYS A 84 3.72 15.69 -28.07
N GLY A 85 4.69 15.79 -27.17
CA GLY A 85 5.55 16.96 -27.00
C GLY A 85 4.96 18.06 -26.09
N ASP A 86 3.80 17.84 -25.47
CA ASP A 86 3.24 18.76 -24.47
C ASP A 86 3.83 18.47 -23.08
N LEU A 87 5.09 18.88 -22.91
CA LEU A 87 5.83 18.69 -21.67
C LEU A 87 5.25 19.50 -20.51
N ALA A 88 4.60 20.63 -20.80
CA ALA A 88 4.02 21.49 -19.78
C ALA A 88 2.87 20.77 -19.05
N LEU A 89 1.95 20.18 -19.82
CA LEU A 89 0.83 19.42 -19.27
C LEU A 89 1.32 18.12 -18.59
N ALA A 90 2.28 17.42 -19.19
CA ALA A 90 2.86 16.21 -18.60
C ALA A 90 3.53 16.49 -17.24
N LEU A 91 4.30 17.57 -17.12
CA LEU A 91 4.95 17.97 -15.87
C LEU A 91 3.92 18.40 -14.81
N ALA A 92 2.89 19.15 -15.20
CA ALA A 92 1.83 19.54 -14.27
C ALA A 92 1.12 18.31 -13.66
N LEU A 93 0.75 17.34 -14.49
CA LEU A 93 0.17 16.07 -14.04
C LEU A 93 1.14 15.26 -13.16
N GLY A 94 2.42 15.24 -13.51
CA GLY A 94 3.47 14.57 -12.72
C GLY A 94 3.62 15.16 -11.32
N ILE A 95 3.64 16.49 -11.20
CA ILE A 95 3.72 17.18 -9.90
C ILE A 95 2.49 16.87 -9.04
N ILE A 96 1.28 16.89 -9.62
CA ILE A 96 0.05 16.51 -8.91
C ILE A 96 0.14 15.07 -8.41
N LEU A 97 0.58 14.13 -9.25
CA LEU A 97 0.72 12.73 -8.87
C LEU A 97 1.71 12.53 -7.72
N ILE A 98 2.86 13.22 -7.76
CA ILE A 98 3.87 13.20 -6.68
C ILE A 98 3.29 13.77 -5.38
N MET A 99 2.60 14.91 -5.44
CA MET A 99 1.96 15.50 -4.25
C MET A 99 0.93 14.56 -3.64
N LEU A 100 0.09 13.91 -4.46
CA LEU A 100 -0.88 12.93 -3.98
C LEU A 100 -0.19 11.72 -3.33
N ALA A 101 0.87 11.20 -3.96
CA ALA A 101 1.63 10.07 -3.43
C ALA A 101 2.24 10.40 -2.06
N ILE A 102 2.84 11.59 -1.92
CA ILE A 102 3.40 12.07 -0.65
C ILE A 102 2.31 12.26 0.39
N LEU A 103 1.19 12.88 0.05
CA LEU A 103 0.09 13.15 0.97
C LEU A 103 -0.51 11.86 1.54
N VAL A 104 -0.74 10.87 0.68
CA VAL A 104 -1.24 9.55 1.10
C VAL A 104 -0.22 8.86 2.01
N ASN A 105 1.06 8.82 1.61
CA ASN A 105 2.10 8.15 2.39
C ASN A 105 2.31 8.82 3.76
N ALA A 106 2.39 10.16 3.78
CA ALA A 106 2.49 10.95 5.00
C ALA A 106 1.27 10.74 5.91
N GLY A 107 0.05 10.73 5.37
CA GLY A 107 -1.18 10.49 6.13
C GLY A 107 -1.21 9.12 6.81
N VAL A 108 -0.79 8.06 6.11
CA VAL A 108 -0.71 6.72 6.72
C VAL A 108 0.43 6.65 7.75
N MET A 109 1.55 7.33 7.50
CA MET A 109 2.69 7.34 8.42
C MET A 109 2.37 8.10 9.73
N THR A 110 1.60 9.19 9.67
CA THR A 110 1.12 9.90 10.88
C THR A 110 0.09 9.08 11.65
N LEU A 111 -0.81 8.36 10.97
CA LEU A 111 -1.74 7.41 11.61
C LEU A 111 -0.97 6.30 12.34
N LYS A 112 0.06 5.72 11.71
CA LYS A 112 0.93 4.73 12.37
C LYS A 112 1.62 5.31 13.60
N ALA A 113 2.18 6.52 13.49
CA ALA A 113 2.92 7.15 14.58
C ALA A 113 2.03 7.51 15.78
N THR A 114 0.84 8.05 15.52
CA THR A 114 -0.14 8.38 16.57
C THR A 114 -0.68 7.13 17.26
N ALA A 115 -0.97 6.08 16.48
CA ALA A 115 -1.51 4.84 16.99
C ALA A 115 -0.47 3.98 17.73
N ALA A 116 0.83 4.08 17.38
CA ALA A 116 1.92 3.53 18.18
C ALA A 116 2.08 4.30 19.51
N ARG A 117 2.03 5.63 19.50
CA ARG A 117 2.09 6.44 20.72
C ARG A 117 0.93 6.16 21.68
N ALA A 118 -0.30 5.98 21.16
CA ALA A 118 -1.48 5.65 21.96
C ALA A 118 -1.48 4.22 22.51
N ALA A 119 -0.67 3.30 21.95
CA ALA A 119 -0.52 1.94 22.45
C ALA A 119 0.55 1.80 23.55
N TYR A 120 1.46 2.79 23.68
CA TYR A 120 2.51 2.86 24.69
C TYR A 120 2.22 3.89 25.80
N ALA A 121 1.02 4.49 25.82
CA ALA A 121 0.54 5.42 26.85
C ALA A 121 -0.58 4.77 27.66
#